data_AF-A0A914CCN5-F1
#
_entry.id   AF-A0A914CCN5-F1
#
_cell.length_a   1.000
_cell.length_b   1.000
_cell.length_c   1.000
_cell.angle_alpha   90.00
_cell.angle_beta   90.00
_cell.angle_gamma   90.00
#
_symmetry.space_group_name_H-M   'P 1'
#
loop_
_entity.id
_entity.type
_entity.pdbx_description
1 polymer ?
#
loop_
_entity_poly.entity_id
_entity_poly.type
_entity_poly.pdbx_seq_one_letter_code
_entity_poly.pdbx_strand_id
1 'polypeptide(L)'
;MKIEDFILYSEKYRHFNGKVLVLSTMYRSGAAALCQILHCAGERDNRLTAYATPDVFSVLAIYAEDFFVMGLEKLRQVLLASIRYFCKDQSLDQTIVLKLRSNCSRLVPHFHAVAPNIMHIYMARDKLEDSLHFYMNTPKNYSEILKLIVIIRDTHPYLCDWLTTLCQQENYMINLVKPNNILELALALTGRSPIDYKKNRRYYAMPVIYYETLVTEMISTVNSIFDACGLPNMNIPDVLECKKSLELKSCDNEFEPFTTEEKITIDRITQLIGVYSEY
;
A
#
# COMPACT_ATOMS: atom_id res chain seq x y z
N MET A 1 21.87 12.02 -12.05
CA MET A 1 22.54 11.19 -11.04
C MET A 1 22.32 9.74 -11.43
N LYS A 2 23.38 8.93 -11.53
CA LYS A 2 23.23 7.49 -11.82
C LYS A 2 22.75 6.74 -10.56
N ILE A 3 22.22 5.54 -10.74
CA ILE A 3 21.74 4.71 -9.61
C ILE A 3 22.91 4.36 -8.68
N GLU A 4 24.09 4.09 -9.23
CA GLU A 4 25.31 3.81 -8.48
C GLU A 4 25.72 4.99 -7.61
N ASP A 5 25.67 6.21 -8.17
CA ASP A 5 25.97 7.44 -7.44
C ASP A 5 24.99 7.64 -6.28
N PHE A 6 23.70 7.34 -6.51
CA PHE A 6 22.68 7.44 -5.47
C PHE A 6 22.89 6.44 -4.33
N ILE A 7 23.20 5.18 -4.67
CA ILE A 7 23.51 4.15 -3.68
C ILE A 7 24.70 4.59 -2.84
N LEU A 8 25.79 5.00 -3.48
CA LEU A 8 27.00 5.49 -2.80
C LEU A 8 26.71 6.71 -1.93
N TYR A 9 25.94 7.67 -2.45
CA TYR A 9 25.54 8.86 -1.70
C TYR A 9 24.73 8.51 -0.44
N SER A 10 23.82 7.53 -0.54
CA SER A 10 22.99 7.09 0.58
C SER A 10 23.79 6.48 1.73
N GLU A 11 25.02 6.01 1.49
CA GLU A 11 25.87 5.43 2.54
C GLU A 11 26.29 6.44 3.61
N LYS A 12 26.18 7.74 3.33
CA LYS A 12 26.33 8.80 4.35
C LYS A 12 25.30 8.67 5.48
N TYR A 13 24.16 8.02 5.20
CA TYR A 13 23.06 7.77 6.13
C TYR A 13 22.94 6.26 6.42
N ARG A 14 24.09 5.59 6.68
CA ARG A 14 24.18 4.12 6.79
C ARG A 14 23.25 3.54 7.85
N HIS A 15 23.03 4.25 8.95
CA HIS A 15 22.19 3.85 10.07
C HIS A 15 20.93 4.70 10.12
N PHE A 16 19.80 4.07 10.43
CA PHE A 16 18.60 4.79 10.83
C PHE A 16 18.82 5.28 12.25
N ASN A 17 18.63 6.58 12.48
CA ASN A 17 18.79 7.15 13.82
C ASN A 17 17.64 6.70 14.73
N GLY A 18 16.44 6.48 14.18
CA GLY A 18 15.26 6.06 14.93
C GLY A 18 14.58 4.85 14.32
N LYS A 19 13.27 4.72 14.58
CA LYS A 19 12.45 3.59 14.11
C LYS A 19 11.82 3.88 12.77
N VAL A 20 11.64 2.86 11.94
CA VAL A 20 10.97 2.97 10.66
C VAL A 20 9.82 1.97 10.61
N LEU A 21 8.62 2.48 10.35
CA LEU A 21 7.41 1.71 10.17
C LEU A 21 6.97 1.79 8.70
N VAL A 22 6.83 0.66 8.05
CA VAL A 22 6.28 0.55 6.70
C VAL A 22 4.82 0.11 6.81
N LEU A 23 3.91 1.00 6.39
CA LEU A 23 2.49 0.74 6.29
C LEU A 23 2.18 0.24 4.87
N SER A 24 2.06 -1.07 4.72
CA SER A 24 1.58 -1.73 3.50
C SER A 24 0.05 -1.72 3.48
N THR A 25 -0.56 -1.64 2.31
CA THR A 25 -2.00 -1.30 2.23
C THR A 25 -2.71 -2.06 1.13
N MET A 26 -3.89 -2.57 1.40
CA MET A 26 -4.86 -2.86 0.33
C MET A 26 -5.33 -1.55 -0.32
N TYR A 27 -5.73 -1.60 -1.59
CA TYR A 27 -6.31 -0.44 -2.26
C TYR A 27 -7.58 0.02 -1.53
N ARG A 28 -7.73 1.35 -1.33
CA ARG A 28 -8.88 1.98 -0.64
C ARG A 28 -9.19 1.44 0.76
N SER A 29 -8.17 0.93 1.46
CA SER A 29 -8.24 0.49 2.86
C SER A 29 -8.34 1.60 3.91
N GLY A 30 -8.43 2.87 3.53
CA GLY A 30 -8.36 3.97 4.49
C GLY A 30 -6.96 4.24 5.07
N ALA A 31 -5.90 3.62 4.55
CA ALA A 31 -4.53 3.85 5.00
C ALA A 31 -4.04 5.30 4.88
N ALA A 32 -4.62 6.10 3.97
CA ALA A 32 -4.35 7.53 3.92
C ALA A 32 -4.89 8.26 5.15
N ALA A 33 -6.11 7.90 5.60
CA ALA A 33 -6.70 8.44 6.81
C ALA A 33 -5.90 8.02 8.05
N LEU A 34 -5.51 6.75 8.15
CA LEU A 34 -4.60 6.29 9.22
C LEU A 34 -3.27 7.06 9.22
N CYS A 35 -2.65 7.22 8.06
CA CYS A 35 -1.40 7.96 7.92
C CYS A 35 -1.54 9.42 8.38
N GLN A 36 -2.68 10.06 8.08
CA GLN A 36 -2.99 11.40 8.53
C GLN A 36 -3.22 11.46 10.05
N ILE A 37 -3.95 10.49 10.62
CA ILE A 37 -4.14 10.38 12.07
C ILE A 37 -2.81 10.24 12.79
N LEU A 38 -1.93 9.36 12.30
CA LEU A 38 -0.59 9.17 12.85
C LEU A 38 0.22 10.45 12.75
N HIS A 39 0.19 11.12 11.58
CA HIS A 39 0.88 12.39 11.39
C HIS A 39 0.43 13.46 12.40
N CYS A 40 -0.88 13.66 12.58
CA CYS A 40 -1.43 14.61 13.54
C CYS A 40 -1.02 14.27 14.99
N ALA A 41 -1.00 12.99 15.35
CA ALA A 41 -0.54 12.56 16.68
C ALA A 41 0.94 12.86 16.93
N GLY A 42 1.77 12.84 15.87
CA GLY A 42 3.20 13.09 15.92
C GLY A 42 3.64 14.55 15.81
N GLU A 43 2.75 15.43 15.35
CA GLU A 43 3.09 16.80 14.92
C GLU A 43 3.63 17.67 16.07
N ARG A 44 3.05 17.56 17.27
CA ARG A 44 3.44 18.40 18.41
C ARG A 44 4.83 18.09 18.97
N ASP A 45 5.16 16.80 19.08
CA ASP A 45 6.40 16.36 19.74
C ASP A 45 7.50 15.98 18.74
N ASN A 46 7.20 16.01 17.44
CA ASN A 46 8.07 15.55 16.35
C ASN A 46 8.61 14.11 16.54
N ARG A 47 7.92 13.31 17.37
CA ARG A 47 8.28 11.90 17.66
C ARG A 47 7.78 10.95 16.59
N LEU A 48 6.85 11.40 15.73
CA LEU A 48 6.35 10.60 14.62
C LEU A 48 6.15 11.48 13.39
N THR A 49 6.63 10.99 12.24
CA THR A 49 6.43 11.65 10.96
C THR A 49 5.99 10.63 9.92
N ALA A 50 4.84 10.86 9.31
CA ALA A 50 4.30 9.96 8.30
C ALA A 50 4.42 10.57 6.89
N TYR A 51 5.02 9.82 5.97
CA TYR A 51 5.14 10.17 4.56
C TYR A 51 4.13 9.39 3.73
N ALA A 52 3.38 10.12 2.90
CA ALA A 52 2.38 9.53 2.01
C ALA A 52 3.03 9.08 0.69
N THR A 53 2.96 7.77 0.42
CA THR A 53 3.22 7.11 -0.88
C THR A 53 4.42 7.63 -1.66
N PRO A 54 5.65 7.36 -1.22
CA PRO A 54 6.82 7.71 -2.00
C PRO A 54 6.88 6.88 -3.29
N ASP A 55 6.81 7.54 -4.45
CA ASP A 55 6.64 6.90 -5.77
C ASP A 55 7.77 5.92 -6.13
N VAL A 56 8.97 6.14 -5.61
CA VAL A 56 10.12 5.26 -5.85
C VAL A 56 9.83 3.82 -5.44
N PHE A 57 9.06 3.59 -4.37
CA PHE A 57 8.73 2.23 -3.94
C PHE A 57 7.75 1.56 -4.90
N SER A 58 6.83 2.30 -5.51
CA SER A 58 5.93 1.76 -6.53
C SER A 58 6.71 1.31 -7.76
N VAL A 59 7.69 2.10 -8.19
CA VAL A 59 8.58 1.77 -9.32
C VAL A 59 9.42 0.54 -8.99
N LEU A 60 10.01 0.48 -7.80
CA LEU A 60 10.76 -0.69 -7.35
C LEU A 60 9.88 -1.94 -7.25
N ALA A 61 8.61 -1.81 -6.86
CA ALA A 61 7.69 -2.94 -6.83
C ALA A 61 7.43 -3.53 -8.23
N ILE A 62 7.39 -2.69 -9.26
CA ILE A 62 7.26 -3.15 -10.65
C ILE A 62 8.54 -3.89 -11.06
N TYR A 63 9.71 -3.30 -10.82
CA TYR A 63 10.99 -3.95 -11.15
C TYR A 63 11.28 -5.23 -10.34
N ALA A 64 10.69 -5.36 -9.14
CA ALA A 64 10.80 -6.58 -8.34
C ALA A 64 10.07 -7.77 -8.98
N GLU A 65 9.12 -7.51 -9.88
CA GLU A 65 8.40 -8.54 -10.63
C GLU A 65 9.10 -8.83 -11.97
N ASP A 66 9.60 -7.79 -12.64
CA ASP A 66 10.32 -7.87 -13.90
C ASP A 66 11.86 -7.86 -13.70
N PHE A 67 12.41 -8.97 -13.16
CA PHE A 67 13.85 -9.14 -12.91
C PHE A 67 14.76 -8.98 -14.15
N PHE A 68 14.18 -8.87 -15.35
CA PHE A 68 14.92 -8.66 -16.60
C PHE A 68 15.63 -7.29 -16.66
N VAL A 69 15.10 -6.26 -15.98
CA VAL A 69 15.67 -4.90 -16.05
C VAL A 69 16.66 -4.64 -14.92
N MET A 70 16.39 -5.16 -13.73
CA MET A 70 17.20 -4.93 -12.54
C MET A 70 17.34 -6.23 -11.73
N GLY A 71 18.58 -6.70 -11.57
CA GLY A 71 18.85 -7.86 -10.73
C GLY A 71 18.40 -7.64 -9.28
N LEU A 72 17.96 -8.71 -8.61
CA LEU A 72 17.43 -8.69 -7.25
C LEU A 72 18.34 -7.97 -6.23
N GLU A 73 19.65 -8.19 -6.33
CA GLU A 73 20.62 -7.55 -5.45
C GLU A 73 20.66 -6.04 -5.65
N LYS A 74 20.64 -5.60 -6.91
CA LYS A 74 20.60 -4.18 -7.25
C LYS A 74 19.30 -3.53 -6.77
N LEU A 75 18.17 -4.19 -6.96
CA LEU A 75 16.87 -3.76 -6.44
C LEU A 75 16.92 -3.52 -4.93
N ARG A 76 17.48 -4.48 -4.19
CA ARG A 76 17.67 -4.41 -2.73
C ARG A 76 18.56 -3.23 -2.32
N GLN A 77 19.65 -2.99 -3.04
CA GLN A 77 20.53 -1.85 -2.79
C GLN A 77 19.82 -0.51 -3.02
N VAL A 78 19.04 -0.39 -4.11
CA VAL A 78 18.26 0.82 -4.39
C VAL A 78 17.16 1.01 -3.34
N LEU A 79 16.48 -0.06 -2.95
CA LEU A 79 15.46 -0.04 -1.90
C LEU A 79 16.05 0.49 -0.58
N LEU A 80 17.19 -0.05 -0.15
CA LEU A 80 17.88 0.40 1.06
C LEU A 80 18.32 1.87 0.95
N ALA A 81 18.88 2.26 -0.20
CA ALA A 81 19.29 3.63 -0.46
C ALA A 81 18.11 4.62 -0.40
N SER A 82 16.95 4.23 -0.95
CA SER A 82 15.72 5.02 -0.88
C SER A 82 15.25 5.20 0.56
N ILE A 83 15.24 4.14 1.37
CA ILE A 83 14.82 4.23 2.78
C ILE A 83 15.76 5.15 3.56
N ARG A 84 17.08 4.96 3.42
CA ARG A 84 18.10 5.82 4.04
C ARG A 84 17.90 7.28 3.68
N TYR A 85 17.57 7.56 2.42
CA TYR A 85 17.31 8.93 1.97
C TYR A 85 16.05 9.53 2.61
N PHE A 86 14.95 8.77 2.73
CA PHE A 86 13.76 9.24 3.45
C PHE A 86 13.99 9.43 4.95
N CYS A 87 14.93 8.69 5.53
CA CYS A 87 15.27 8.76 6.95
C CYS A 87 16.49 9.65 7.25
N LYS A 88 16.98 10.42 6.27
CA LYS A 88 18.25 11.15 6.38
C LYS A 88 18.27 12.20 7.51
N ASP A 89 17.12 12.81 7.77
CA ASP A 89 16.93 13.87 8.77
C ASP A 89 16.24 13.33 10.04
N GLN A 90 16.20 12.01 10.21
CA GLN A 90 15.54 11.37 11.34
C GLN A 90 16.26 11.65 12.66
N SER A 91 15.51 12.07 13.68
CA SER A 91 16.02 12.18 15.06
C SER A 91 16.03 10.82 15.77
N LEU A 92 16.86 10.65 16.81
CA LEU A 92 17.05 9.36 17.50
C LEU A 92 15.73 8.77 18.04
N ASP A 93 14.89 9.61 18.63
CA ASP A 93 13.61 9.20 19.23
C ASP A 93 12.41 9.31 18.28
N GLN A 94 12.67 9.61 16.99
CA GLN A 94 11.62 9.79 15.99
C GLN A 94 11.31 8.49 15.26
N THR A 95 10.02 8.21 15.08
CA THR A 95 9.53 7.13 14.24
C THR A 95 9.07 7.69 12.89
N ILE A 96 9.62 7.17 11.80
CA ILE A 96 9.19 7.51 10.44
C ILE A 96 8.21 6.45 9.95
N VAL A 97 7.02 6.87 9.53
CA VAL A 97 6.01 6.00 8.92
C VAL A 97 6.02 6.20 7.41
N LEU A 98 6.30 5.15 6.66
CA LEU A 98 6.26 5.13 5.20
C LEU A 98 4.99 4.41 4.75
N LYS A 99 3.96 5.17 4.37
CA LYS A 99 2.74 4.60 3.79
C LYS A 99 3.00 4.26 2.34
N LEU A 100 2.93 2.98 1.98
CA LEU A 100 3.17 2.52 0.62
C LEU A 100 1.86 2.45 -0.18
N ARG A 101 1.98 2.29 -1.51
CA ARG A 101 0.85 1.93 -2.38
C ARG A 101 0.60 0.41 -2.30
N SER A 102 -0.53 -0.04 -2.82
CA SER A 102 -0.93 -1.44 -2.70
C SER A 102 0.00 -2.42 -3.38
N ASN A 103 0.51 -2.06 -4.56
CA ASN A 103 1.47 -2.86 -5.31
C ASN A 103 2.80 -3.07 -4.57
N CYS A 104 3.15 -2.19 -3.64
CA CYS A 104 4.38 -2.30 -2.87
C CYS A 104 4.36 -3.40 -1.79
N SER A 105 3.24 -4.07 -1.54
CA SER A 105 3.15 -5.13 -0.51
C SER A 105 4.12 -6.28 -0.78
N ARG A 106 4.44 -6.55 -2.05
CA ARG A 106 5.48 -7.51 -2.46
C ARG A 106 6.89 -7.14 -2.04
N LEU A 107 7.17 -5.87 -1.75
CA LEU A 107 8.52 -5.42 -1.37
C LEU A 107 8.89 -5.83 0.06
N VAL A 108 7.92 -6.25 0.88
CA VAL A 108 8.12 -6.55 2.31
C VAL A 108 9.28 -7.54 2.57
N PRO A 109 9.40 -8.69 1.87
CA PRO A 109 10.56 -9.56 2.04
C PRO A 109 11.89 -8.90 1.67
N HIS A 110 11.87 -7.96 0.72
CA HIS A 110 13.07 -7.23 0.29
C HIS A 110 13.47 -6.16 1.30
N PHE A 111 12.51 -5.47 1.91
CA PHE A 111 12.75 -4.60 3.07
C PHE A 111 13.40 -5.38 4.20
N HIS A 112 12.83 -6.52 4.57
CA HIS A 112 13.37 -7.34 5.66
C HIS A 112 14.78 -7.88 5.35
N ALA A 113 15.07 -8.23 4.09
CA ALA A 113 16.38 -8.72 3.68
C ALA A 113 17.50 -7.66 3.81
N VAL A 114 17.18 -6.38 3.60
CA VAL A 114 18.19 -5.29 3.63
C VAL A 114 18.19 -4.50 4.93
N ALA A 115 17.08 -4.52 5.66
CA ALA A 115 16.84 -3.74 6.86
C ALA A 115 15.83 -4.46 7.77
N PRO A 116 16.26 -5.54 8.46
CA PRO A 116 15.35 -6.38 9.27
C PRO A 116 14.71 -5.66 10.46
N ASN A 117 15.27 -4.52 10.86
CA ASN A 117 14.75 -3.69 11.96
C ASN A 117 13.55 -2.82 11.55
N ILE A 118 13.19 -2.79 10.27
CA ILE A 118 12.01 -2.06 9.79
C ILE A 118 10.77 -2.83 10.20
N MET A 119 9.86 -2.15 10.89
CA MET A 119 8.58 -2.71 11.28
C MET A 119 7.61 -2.67 10.10
N HIS A 120 6.88 -3.75 9.87
CA HIS A 120 5.85 -3.80 8.83
C HIS A 120 4.47 -3.98 9.46
N ILE A 121 3.53 -3.15 9.04
CA ILE A 121 2.10 -3.33 9.34
C ILE A 121 1.30 -3.35 8.04
N TYR A 122 0.15 -4.01 8.08
CA TYR A 122 -0.73 -4.13 6.94
C TYR A 122 -2.12 -3.60 7.27
N MET A 123 -2.66 -2.77 6.38
CA MET A 123 -4.03 -2.28 6.49
C MET A 123 -4.88 -2.74 5.31
N ALA A 124 -6.07 -3.25 5.60
CA ALA A 124 -7.02 -3.78 4.62
C ALA A 124 -8.45 -3.34 4.91
N ARG A 125 -9.38 -3.72 4.03
CA ARG A 125 -10.81 -3.83 4.37
C ARG A 125 -11.13 -5.29 4.64
N ASP A 126 -12.10 -5.53 5.51
CA ASP A 126 -12.58 -6.89 5.81
C ASP A 126 -13.15 -7.56 4.54
N LYS A 127 -13.89 -6.78 3.74
CA LYS A 127 -14.47 -7.20 2.47
C LYS A 127 -13.75 -6.59 1.28
N LEU A 128 -13.39 -7.42 0.31
CA LEU A 128 -12.75 -6.97 -0.93
C LEU A 128 -13.72 -6.14 -1.78
N GLU A 129 -14.99 -6.51 -1.74
CA GLU A 129 -16.12 -5.89 -2.44
C GLU A 129 -16.21 -4.40 -2.15
N ASP A 130 -15.99 -3.99 -0.90
CA ASP A 130 -16.02 -2.59 -0.53
C ASP A 130 -14.90 -1.83 -1.25
N SER A 131 -13.68 -2.36 -1.27
CA SER A 131 -12.57 -1.79 -2.03
C SER A 131 -12.84 -1.74 -3.54
N LEU A 132 -13.55 -2.73 -4.09
CA LEU A 132 -13.95 -2.76 -5.50
C LEU A 132 -14.97 -1.68 -5.82
N HIS A 133 -16.01 -1.51 -5.00
CA HIS A 133 -16.99 -0.43 -5.16
C HIS A 133 -16.30 0.94 -5.16
N PHE A 134 -15.37 1.19 -4.24
CA PHE A 134 -14.58 2.42 -4.24
C PHE A 134 -13.69 2.57 -5.48
N TYR A 135 -13.16 1.46 -6.01
CA TYR A 135 -12.34 1.48 -7.22
C TYR A 135 -13.17 1.90 -8.43
N MET A 136 -14.31 1.24 -8.65
CA MET A 136 -15.17 1.47 -9.81
C MET A 136 -15.90 2.82 -9.76
N ASN A 137 -16.25 3.30 -8.57
CA ASN A 137 -16.95 4.58 -8.37
C ASN A 137 -16.01 5.77 -8.16
N THR A 138 -14.71 5.62 -8.44
CA THR A 138 -13.77 6.76 -8.49
C THR A 138 -14.23 7.74 -9.60
N PRO A 139 -14.09 9.08 -9.44
CA PRO A 139 -14.69 10.09 -10.33
C PRO A 139 -14.59 9.79 -11.83
N LYS A 140 -15.63 10.20 -12.59
CA LYS A 140 -15.90 9.88 -14.01
C LYS A 140 -14.69 9.89 -14.96
N ASN A 141 -13.68 10.72 -14.72
CA ASN A 141 -12.47 10.75 -15.56
C ASN A 141 -11.62 9.48 -15.41
N TYR A 142 -11.66 8.82 -14.24
CA TYR A 142 -10.93 7.59 -13.98
C TYR A 142 -11.62 6.38 -14.63
N SER A 143 -12.95 6.34 -14.67
CA SER A 143 -13.68 5.25 -15.33
C SER A 143 -13.42 5.18 -16.83
N GLU A 144 -13.25 6.32 -17.50
CA GLU A 144 -12.87 6.37 -18.92
C GLU A 144 -11.45 5.86 -19.18
N ILE A 145 -10.51 6.13 -18.26
CA ILE A 145 -9.14 5.57 -18.34
C ILE A 145 -9.19 4.05 -18.19
N LEU A 146 -10.01 3.53 -17.27
CA LEU A 146 -10.15 2.08 -17.08
C LEU A 146 -10.74 1.40 -18.31
N LYS A 147 -11.77 1.99 -18.93
CA LYS A 147 -12.31 1.51 -20.21
C LYS A 147 -11.25 1.51 -21.30
N LEU A 148 -10.48 2.59 -21.40
CA LEU A 148 -9.39 2.70 -22.36
C LEU A 148 -8.34 1.60 -22.15
N ILE A 149 -7.96 1.29 -20.90
CA ILE A 149 -7.02 0.20 -20.59
C ILE A 149 -7.57 -1.14 -21.10
N VAL A 150 -8.85 -1.44 -20.84
CA VAL A 150 -9.48 -2.68 -21.35
C VAL A 150 -9.47 -2.74 -22.88
N ILE A 151 -9.82 -1.64 -23.56
CA ILE A 151 -9.84 -1.58 -25.03
C ILE A 151 -8.44 -1.71 -25.64
N ILE A 152 -7.45 -1.00 -25.07
CA ILE A 152 -6.06 -1.04 -25.56
C ILE A 152 -5.47 -2.43 -25.35
N ARG A 153 -5.85 -3.14 -24.29
CA ARG A 153 -5.40 -4.50 -24.06
C ARG A 153 -5.76 -5.45 -25.19
N ASP A 154 -7.01 -5.37 -25.67
CA ASP A 154 -7.51 -6.25 -26.74
C ASP A 154 -6.92 -5.89 -28.11
N THR A 155 -6.60 -4.61 -28.32
CA THR A 155 -6.12 -4.10 -29.61
C THR A 155 -4.59 -4.06 -29.72
N HIS A 156 -3.90 -3.67 -28.65
CA HIS A 156 -2.46 -3.42 -28.57
C HIS A 156 -1.88 -3.80 -27.19
N PRO A 157 -1.66 -5.10 -26.90
CA PRO A 157 -1.23 -5.57 -25.59
C PRO A 157 0.10 -4.96 -25.11
N TYR A 158 1.08 -4.76 -26.01
CA TYR A 158 2.35 -4.12 -25.68
C TYR A 158 2.20 -2.65 -25.26
N LEU A 159 1.24 -1.93 -25.86
CA LEU A 159 0.93 -0.55 -25.48
C LEU A 159 0.21 -0.54 -24.13
N CYS A 160 -0.68 -1.50 -23.88
CA CYS A 160 -1.32 -1.68 -22.59
C CYS A 160 -0.27 -1.89 -21.50
N ASP A 161 0.65 -2.84 -21.67
CA ASP A 161 1.73 -3.12 -20.72
C ASP A 161 2.59 -1.88 -20.45
N TRP A 162 2.91 -1.11 -21.49
CA TRP A 162 3.64 0.15 -21.34
C TRP A 162 2.84 1.19 -20.54
N LEU A 163 1.55 1.38 -20.84
CA LEU A 163 0.67 2.32 -20.13
C LEU A 163 0.45 1.91 -18.68
N THR A 164 0.20 0.63 -18.41
CA THR A 164 0.00 0.13 -17.05
C THR A 164 1.28 0.24 -16.24
N THR A 165 2.45 -0.02 -16.84
CA THR A 165 3.76 0.23 -16.22
C THR A 165 3.95 1.71 -15.87
N LEU A 166 3.65 2.63 -16.80
CA LEU A 166 3.74 4.07 -16.56
C LEU A 166 2.80 4.53 -15.46
N CYS A 167 1.59 4.00 -15.42
CA CYS A 167 0.61 4.28 -14.37
C CYS A 167 0.92 3.55 -13.05
N GLN A 168 2.03 2.82 -12.98
CA GLN A 168 2.47 2.03 -11.83
C GLN A 168 1.42 1.00 -11.38
N GLN A 169 0.77 0.36 -12.34
CA GLN A 169 -0.28 -0.62 -12.17
C GLN A 169 0.25 -2.06 -12.20
N GLU A 170 -0.62 -3.00 -11.81
CA GLU A 170 -0.31 -4.42 -11.60
C GLU A 170 -0.29 -5.24 -12.90
N ASN A 171 0.81 -5.20 -13.66
CA ASN A 171 0.91 -5.92 -14.94
C ASN A 171 0.69 -7.43 -14.79
N TYR A 172 1.32 -8.08 -13.81
CA TYR A 172 1.20 -9.53 -13.63
C TYR A 172 -0.24 -9.96 -13.41
N MET A 173 -0.96 -9.27 -12.52
CA MET A 173 -2.34 -9.62 -12.22
C MET A 173 -3.27 -9.33 -13.39
N ILE A 174 -3.03 -8.23 -14.09
CA ILE A 174 -3.73 -7.91 -15.33
C ILE A 174 -3.50 -9.02 -16.37
N ASN A 175 -2.28 -9.55 -16.48
CA ASN A 175 -1.95 -10.63 -17.43
C ASN A 175 -2.49 -12.00 -16.99
N LEU A 176 -2.60 -12.25 -15.68
CA LEU A 176 -3.17 -13.47 -15.12
C LEU A 176 -4.70 -13.51 -15.26
N VAL A 177 -5.39 -12.45 -14.84
CA VAL A 177 -6.86 -12.38 -14.83
C VAL A 177 -7.43 -12.24 -16.24
N LYS A 178 -6.71 -11.53 -17.12
CA LYS A 178 -7.18 -11.16 -18.46
C LYS A 178 -8.55 -10.46 -18.46
N PRO A 179 -8.68 -9.32 -17.75
CA PRO A 179 -9.93 -8.58 -17.66
C PRO A 179 -10.50 -8.18 -19.01
N ASN A 180 -11.79 -8.50 -19.18
CA ASN A 180 -12.64 -8.12 -20.32
C ASN A 180 -13.60 -6.98 -19.96
N ASN A 181 -13.68 -6.61 -18.69
CA ASN A 181 -14.51 -5.52 -18.19
C ASN A 181 -13.83 -4.82 -17.00
N ILE A 182 -14.44 -3.72 -16.55
CA ILE A 182 -13.90 -2.87 -15.48
C ILE A 182 -13.84 -3.62 -14.14
N LEU A 183 -14.82 -4.48 -13.85
CA LEU A 183 -14.86 -5.26 -12.61
C LEU A 183 -13.67 -6.23 -12.53
N GLU A 184 -13.41 -6.98 -13.60
CA GLU A 184 -12.27 -7.89 -13.68
C GLU A 184 -10.93 -7.13 -13.55
N LEU A 185 -10.84 -5.92 -14.13
CA LEU A 185 -9.65 -5.08 -14.03
C LEU A 185 -9.46 -4.56 -12.60
N ALA A 186 -10.53 -4.11 -11.96
CA ALA A 186 -10.53 -3.68 -10.57
C ALA A 186 -10.09 -4.83 -9.64
N LEU A 187 -10.59 -6.04 -9.86
CA LEU A 187 -10.17 -7.25 -9.13
C LEU A 187 -8.68 -7.54 -9.29
N ALA A 188 -8.16 -7.48 -10.51
CA ALA A 188 -6.73 -7.67 -10.77
C ALA A 188 -5.87 -6.65 -9.99
N LEU A 189 -6.29 -5.38 -9.96
CA LEU A 189 -5.55 -4.28 -9.35
C LEU A 189 -5.66 -4.24 -7.82
N THR A 190 -6.79 -4.66 -7.25
CA THR A 190 -7.05 -4.62 -5.81
C THR A 190 -6.65 -5.91 -5.09
N GLY A 191 -6.72 -7.05 -5.78
CA GLY A 191 -6.52 -8.38 -5.19
C GLY A 191 -5.07 -8.75 -4.88
N ARG A 192 -4.09 -8.10 -5.51
CA ARG A 192 -2.67 -8.47 -5.33
C ARG A 192 -2.16 -8.30 -3.91
N SER A 193 -2.44 -7.13 -3.34
CA SER A 193 -1.90 -6.75 -2.04
C SER A 193 -2.31 -7.70 -0.91
N PRO A 194 -3.60 -8.12 -0.81
CA PRO A 194 -4.02 -9.14 0.15
C PRO A 194 -3.30 -10.49 -0.03
N ILE A 195 -3.06 -10.92 -1.27
CA ILE A 195 -2.31 -12.16 -1.57
C ILE A 195 -0.87 -12.03 -1.08
N ASP A 196 -0.21 -10.91 -1.38
CA ASP A 196 1.16 -10.65 -0.94
C ASP A 196 1.25 -10.59 0.59
N TYR A 197 0.27 -9.99 1.27
CA TYR A 197 0.17 -10.00 2.73
C TYR A 197 0.12 -11.43 3.26
N LYS A 198 -0.80 -12.27 2.74
CA LYS A 198 -0.92 -13.68 3.16
C LYS A 198 0.39 -14.43 3.01
N LYS A 199 1.03 -14.35 1.84
CA LYS A 199 2.32 -15.00 1.56
C LYS A 199 3.44 -14.53 2.50
N ASN A 200 3.38 -13.27 2.92
CA ASN A 200 4.45 -12.62 3.68
C ASN A 200 4.06 -12.35 5.15
N ARG A 201 3.02 -13.00 5.67
CA ARG A 201 2.44 -12.72 7.00
C ARG A 201 3.48 -12.72 8.12
N ARG A 202 4.48 -13.60 8.04
CA ARG A 202 5.58 -13.72 9.01
C ARG A 202 6.44 -12.47 9.19
N TYR A 203 6.43 -11.54 8.24
CA TYR A 203 7.23 -10.32 8.29
C TYR A 203 6.49 -9.14 8.94
N TYR A 204 5.18 -9.27 9.17
CA TYR A 204 4.38 -8.21 9.77
C TYR A 204 4.41 -8.31 11.29
N ALA A 205 4.57 -7.17 11.96
CA ALA A 205 4.68 -7.08 13.41
C ALA A 205 3.33 -7.21 14.13
N MET A 206 2.23 -7.06 13.40
CA MET A 206 0.88 -7.03 13.95
C MET A 206 -0.08 -7.80 13.02
N PRO A 207 -1.22 -8.28 13.55
CA PRO A 207 -2.35 -8.69 12.72
C PRO A 207 -2.77 -7.58 11.75
N VAL A 208 -3.51 -7.95 10.71
CA VAL A 208 -4.10 -6.99 9.76
C VAL A 208 -4.98 -5.98 10.51
N ILE A 209 -4.81 -4.71 10.15
CA ILE A 209 -5.64 -3.62 10.63
C ILE A 209 -6.76 -3.41 9.61
N TYR A 210 -7.98 -3.72 9.99
CA TYR A 210 -9.13 -3.48 9.12
C TYR A 210 -9.61 -2.03 9.24
N TYR A 211 -10.02 -1.45 8.12
CA TYR A 211 -10.61 -0.12 8.06
C TYR A 211 -11.82 0.00 8.99
N GLU A 212 -12.65 -1.03 8.97
CA GLU A 212 -13.88 -1.12 9.75
C GLU A 212 -13.55 -1.02 11.25
N THR A 213 -12.55 -1.76 11.72
CA THR A 213 -12.03 -1.69 13.10
C THR A 213 -11.39 -0.32 13.40
N LEU A 214 -10.66 0.28 12.46
CA LEU A 214 -10.09 1.61 12.67
C LEU A 214 -11.17 2.67 12.89
N VAL A 215 -12.30 2.60 12.18
CA VAL A 215 -13.39 3.57 12.31
C VAL A 215 -14.12 3.39 13.64
N THR A 216 -14.44 2.15 14.01
CA THR A 216 -15.19 1.83 15.25
C THR A 216 -14.33 1.99 16.50
N GLU A 217 -13.07 1.54 16.45
CA GLU A 217 -12.15 1.43 17.59
C GLU A 217 -10.83 2.17 17.34
N MET A 218 -10.92 3.40 16.82
CA MET A 218 -9.76 4.20 16.40
C MET A 218 -8.68 4.33 17.48
N ILE A 219 -9.05 4.71 18.71
CA ILE A 219 -8.08 4.94 19.78
C ILE A 219 -7.33 3.65 20.12
N SER A 220 -8.06 2.54 20.24
CA SER A 220 -7.47 1.21 20.52
C SER A 220 -6.48 0.79 19.43
N THR A 221 -6.90 0.95 18.16
CA THR A 221 -6.07 0.62 16.99
C THR A 221 -4.80 1.46 16.95
N VAL A 222 -4.92 2.78 17.13
CA VAL A 222 -3.80 3.72 17.10
C VAL A 222 -2.84 3.49 18.27
N ASN A 223 -3.36 3.25 19.49
CA ASN A 223 -2.53 2.91 20.64
C ASN A 223 -1.75 1.61 20.41
N SER A 224 -2.38 0.59 19.82
CA SER A 224 -1.69 -0.66 19.47
C SER A 224 -0.51 -0.43 18.51
N ILE A 225 -0.65 0.49 17.55
CA ILE A 225 0.45 0.87 16.64
C ILE A 225 1.55 1.61 17.42
N PHE A 226 1.19 2.52 18.32
CA PHE A 226 2.15 3.25 19.14
C PHE A 226 2.92 2.33 20.07
N ASP A 227 2.25 1.37 20.70
CA ASP A 227 2.87 0.36 21.55
C ASP A 227 3.85 -0.50 20.76
N ALA A 228 3.45 -0.96 19.56
CA ALA A 228 4.35 -1.67 18.64
C ALA A 228 5.58 -0.80 18.28
N CYS A 229 5.38 0.50 18.05
CA CYS A 229 6.46 1.45 17.79
C CYS A 229 7.25 1.84 19.06
N GLY A 230 6.88 1.37 20.26
CA GLY A 230 7.48 1.78 21.53
C GLY A 230 7.36 3.29 21.79
N LEU A 231 6.22 3.88 21.43
CA LEU A 231 5.86 5.27 21.67
C LEU A 231 4.68 5.34 22.67
N PRO A 232 4.85 4.91 23.93
CA PRO A 232 3.76 5.00 24.90
C PRO A 232 3.40 6.48 25.15
N ASN A 233 2.11 6.73 25.41
CA ASN A 233 1.57 8.05 25.79
C ASN A 233 1.56 9.13 24.70
N MET A 234 1.42 8.76 23.43
CA MET A 234 1.19 9.75 22.35
C MET A 234 -0.16 10.47 22.55
N ASN A 235 -0.26 11.71 22.05
CA ASN A 235 -1.35 12.62 22.34
C ASN A 235 -2.67 12.21 21.64
N ILE A 236 -3.53 11.48 22.34
CA ILE A 236 -4.85 10.99 21.85
C ILE A 236 -5.88 12.11 21.54
N PRO A 237 -5.91 13.26 22.24
CA PRO A 237 -6.88 14.33 21.94
C PRO A 237 -6.82 14.86 20.49
N ASP A 238 -5.63 14.96 19.91
CA ASP A 238 -5.43 15.47 18.55
C ASP A 238 -5.91 14.46 17.48
N VAL A 239 -5.87 13.17 17.82
CA VAL A 239 -6.40 12.08 16.99
C VAL A 239 -7.93 12.17 16.88
N LEU A 240 -8.63 12.56 17.95
CA LEU A 240 -10.08 12.74 17.97
C LEU A 240 -10.54 13.96 17.14
N GLU A 241 -9.76 15.04 17.15
CA GLU A 241 -10.04 16.22 16.31
C GLU A 241 -9.84 15.90 14.82
N CYS A 242 -8.78 15.15 14.50
CA CYS A 242 -8.53 14.65 13.15
C CYS A 242 -9.67 13.74 12.64
N LYS A 243 -10.22 12.87 13.50
CA LYS A 243 -11.38 12.01 13.17
C LYS A 243 -12.58 12.82 12.72
N LYS A 244 -12.96 13.89 13.45
CA LYS A 244 -14.08 14.75 13.06
C LYS A 244 -13.88 15.36 11.67
N SER A 245 -12.66 15.74 11.33
CA SER A 245 -12.32 16.28 10.00
C SER A 245 -12.37 15.24 8.87
N LEU A 246 -12.13 13.97 9.21
CA LEU A 246 -12.17 12.84 8.28
C LEU A 246 -13.60 12.33 8.06
N GLU A 247 -14.43 12.30 9.11
CA GLU A 247 -15.86 11.97 9.04
C GLU A 247 -16.64 12.99 8.19
N LEU A 248 -16.25 14.27 8.23
CA LEU A 248 -16.80 15.30 7.35
C LEU A 248 -16.46 15.09 5.86
N LYS A 249 -15.48 14.22 5.54
CA LYS A 249 -15.04 13.90 4.17
C LYS A 249 -15.46 12.51 3.71
N SER A 250 -15.88 11.63 4.61
CA SER A 250 -16.51 10.36 4.24
C SER A 250 -17.93 10.65 3.78
N CYS A 251 -18.12 10.78 2.47
CA CYS A 251 -19.44 10.58 1.90
C CYS A 251 -19.83 9.13 2.18
N ASP A 252 -20.86 8.94 3.02
CA ASP A 252 -21.65 7.71 3.09
C ASP A 252 -22.27 7.49 1.71
N ASN A 253 -21.47 6.95 0.80
CA ASN A 253 -21.95 6.49 -0.48
C ASN A 253 -22.52 5.10 -0.22
N GLU A 254 -23.83 5.01 -0.06
CA GLU A 254 -24.52 3.74 -0.23
C GLU A 254 -24.21 3.22 -1.63
N PHE A 255 -23.40 2.16 -1.70
CA PHE A 255 -23.09 1.53 -2.96
C PHE A 255 -24.24 0.61 -3.36
N GLU A 256 -24.59 0.65 -4.65
CA GLU A 256 -25.48 -0.37 -5.19
C GLU A 256 -24.83 -1.74 -5.02
N PRO A 257 -25.55 -2.73 -4.47
CA PRO A 257 -24.99 -4.06 -4.28
C PRO A 257 -24.66 -4.70 -5.63
N PHE A 258 -23.54 -5.44 -5.68
CA PHE A 258 -23.20 -6.25 -6.85
C PHE A 258 -24.36 -7.17 -7.26
N THR A 259 -24.62 -7.23 -8.56
CA THR A 259 -25.54 -8.18 -9.18
C THR A 259 -25.07 -9.62 -8.95
N THR A 260 -25.97 -10.59 -9.14
CA THR A 260 -25.64 -12.01 -9.01
C THR A 260 -24.51 -12.45 -9.95
N GLU A 261 -24.50 -11.94 -11.18
CA GLU A 261 -23.47 -12.25 -12.18
C GLU A 261 -22.11 -11.65 -11.79
N GLU A 262 -22.10 -10.44 -11.25
CA GLU A 262 -20.87 -9.80 -10.76
C GLU A 262 -20.30 -10.55 -9.55
N LYS A 263 -21.15 -11.00 -8.62
CA LYS A 263 -20.72 -11.83 -7.48
C LYS A 263 -20.10 -13.15 -7.94
N ILE A 264 -20.72 -13.84 -8.89
CA ILE A 264 -20.14 -15.06 -9.50
C ILE A 264 -18.77 -14.76 -10.12
N THR A 265 -18.64 -13.61 -10.78
CA THR A 265 -17.38 -13.16 -11.38
C THR A 265 -16.31 -12.88 -10.33
N ILE A 266 -16.67 -12.18 -9.25
CA ILE A 266 -15.80 -11.90 -8.09
C ILE A 266 -15.33 -13.22 -7.48
N ASP A 267 -16.23 -14.15 -7.17
CA ASP A 267 -15.89 -15.45 -6.58
C ASP A 267 -14.94 -16.24 -7.48
N ARG A 268 -15.24 -16.33 -8.78
CA ARG A 268 -14.40 -17.03 -9.76
C ARG A 268 -12.99 -16.46 -9.81
N ILE A 269 -12.85 -15.13 -9.88
CA ILE A 269 -11.54 -14.49 -10.01
C ILE A 269 -10.78 -14.52 -8.69
N THR A 270 -11.45 -14.30 -7.55
CA THR A 270 -10.81 -14.34 -6.24
C THR A 270 -10.30 -15.75 -5.90
N GLN A 271 -10.99 -16.80 -6.34
CA GLN A 271 -10.49 -18.17 -6.32
C GLN A 271 -9.28 -18.35 -7.24
N LEU A 272 -9.36 -17.88 -8.50
CA LEU A 272 -8.27 -17.98 -9.48
C LEU A 272 -6.97 -17.35 -8.95
N ILE A 273 -7.06 -16.18 -8.33
CA ILE A 273 -5.89 -15.45 -7.81
C ILE A 273 -5.54 -15.83 -6.36
N GLY A 274 -6.37 -16.65 -5.71
CA GLY A 274 -6.12 -17.18 -4.37
C GLY A 274 -6.38 -16.20 -3.22
N VAL A 275 -7.21 -15.15 -3.39
CA VAL A 275 -7.51 -14.19 -2.30
C VAL A 275 -8.08 -14.89 -1.08
N TYR A 276 -9.03 -15.81 -1.27
CA TYR A 276 -9.71 -16.54 -0.18
C TYR A 276 -9.16 -17.95 0.05
N SER A 277 -8.06 -18.33 -0.60
CA SER A 277 -7.46 -19.64 -0.37
C SER A 277 -7.00 -19.78 1.09
N GLU A 278 -7.41 -20.86 1.75
CA GLU A 278 -6.94 -21.29 3.07
C GLU A 278 -5.63 -22.06 2.88
N TYR A 279 -4.50 -21.36 2.92
CA TYR A 279 -3.16 -21.96 3.00
C TYR A 279 -2.35 -21.26 4.09
#